data_AF-A0A8T3Z9B8-F1
#
_entry.id   AF-A0A8T3Z9B8-F1
#
_cell.length_a   1.000
_cell.length_b   1.000
_cell.length_c   1.000
_cell.angle_alpha   90.00
_cell.angle_beta   90.00
_cell.angle_gamma   90.00
#
_symmetry.space_group_name_H-M   'P 1'
#
loop_
_entity.id
_entity.type
_entity.pdbx_description
1 polymer ?
#
loop_
_entity_poly.entity_id
_entity_poly.type
_entity_poly.pdbx_seq_one_letter_code
_entity_poly.pdbx_strand_id
1 'polypeptide(L)'
;MAKKRRETDDEDDEEEFKIPEFDKEAYLREEVRDSKAILVSCLLAVPLGVVAVALTIYVHFTAGLLVGLAGFGLMKPVWALAKIDLTGFDWKKWLFNIGSYFFTFLVVWILLLNPPVMDVSPPVIHSVQVAPFAIGDPLEGVNWTNVPGPNLPVSMTNGTGWVVRAVVSDNVRLGKDPVIYVGSLSTPPITMTYHAASGTWYYASPDARPLGQYITLMAWDMDSRETRYEFSLTSG
;
A
#
# COMPACT_ATOMS: atom_id res chain seq x y z
N MET A 1 -69.99 49.46 22.27
CA MET A 1 -68.69 48.75 22.25
C MET A 1 -68.13 48.84 20.83
N ALA A 2 -67.09 49.64 20.62
CA ALA A 2 -66.41 49.78 19.34
C ALA A 2 -64.90 49.60 19.58
N LYS A 3 -64.33 48.64 18.85
CA LYS A 3 -62.96 48.13 19.03
C LYS A 3 -61.99 49.11 18.37
N LYS A 4 -61.23 49.85 19.18
CA LYS A 4 -60.17 50.77 18.73
C LYS A 4 -59.00 49.92 18.17
N ARG A 5 -58.85 49.91 16.84
CA ARG A 5 -57.64 49.44 16.15
C ARG A 5 -56.53 50.43 16.50
N ARG A 6 -55.49 49.97 17.20
CA ARG A 6 -54.18 50.64 17.23
C ARG A 6 -53.45 50.15 15.98
N GLU A 7 -53.10 51.08 15.10
CA GLU A 7 -51.94 50.93 14.22
C GLU A 7 -50.75 50.66 15.15
N THR A 8 -50.19 49.46 15.03
CA THR A 8 -48.83 49.17 15.46
C THR A 8 -47.98 49.47 14.24
N ASP A 9 -47.15 50.50 14.38
CA ASP A 9 -46.11 50.88 13.43
C ASP A 9 -45.28 49.64 13.06
N ASP A 10 -45.40 49.22 11.80
CA ASP A 10 -44.44 48.37 11.12
C ASP A 10 -43.21 49.25 10.80
N GLU A 11 -42.44 49.59 11.84
CA GLU A 11 -41.05 50.01 11.68
C GLU A 11 -40.21 48.75 11.47
N ASP A 12 -40.24 48.26 10.22
CA ASP A 12 -39.17 47.44 9.66
C ASP A 12 -37.89 48.28 9.72
N ASP A 13 -37.17 48.17 10.84
CA ASP A 13 -35.75 48.50 10.91
C ASP A 13 -35.02 47.57 9.93
N GLU A 14 -34.97 47.98 8.67
CA GLU A 14 -34.02 47.47 7.69
C GLU A 14 -32.61 47.72 8.26
N GLU A 15 -32.08 46.74 9.00
CA GLU A 15 -30.67 46.68 9.35
C GLU A 15 -29.88 46.70 8.05
N GLU A 16 -29.47 47.91 7.63
CA GLU A 16 -28.66 48.18 6.46
C GLU A 16 -27.40 47.32 6.55
N PHE A 17 -27.38 46.20 5.81
CA PHE A 17 -26.27 45.26 5.82
C PHE A 17 -25.01 45.96 5.30
N LYS A 18 -24.18 46.46 6.24
CA LYS A 18 -22.89 47.07 5.91
C LYS A 18 -21.86 45.98 5.70
N ILE A 19 -21.40 45.85 4.45
CA ILE A 19 -20.30 44.95 4.10
C ILE A 19 -19.08 45.38 4.93
N PRO A 20 -18.46 44.48 5.72
CA PRO A 20 -17.29 44.80 6.50
C PRO A 20 -16.16 45.28 5.59
N GLU A 21 -15.43 46.32 6.01
CA GLU A 21 -14.22 46.73 5.29
C GLU A 21 -13.14 45.66 5.40
N PHE A 22 -12.54 45.29 4.26
CA PHE A 22 -11.49 44.30 4.22
C PHE A 22 -10.16 44.87 4.74
N ASP A 23 -9.70 44.37 5.89
CA ASP A 23 -8.37 44.68 6.42
C ASP A 23 -7.31 43.77 5.77
N LYS A 24 -6.55 44.37 4.84
CA LYS A 24 -5.46 43.70 4.13
C LYS A 24 -4.33 43.25 5.05
N GLU A 25 -3.98 44.04 6.06
CA GLU A 25 -2.84 43.73 6.92
C GLU A 25 -3.15 42.58 7.87
N ALA A 26 -4.33 42.60 8.48
CA ALA A 26 -4.78 41.52 9.34
C ALA A 26 -4.85 40.20 8.57
N TYR A 27 -5.43 40.22 7.36
CA TYR A 27 -5.50 39.07 6.47
C TYR A 27 -4.10 38.52 6.13
N LEU A 28 -3.16 39.39 5.74
CA LEU A 28 -1.81 38.96 5.40
C LEU A 28 -1.07 38.33 6.60
N ARG A 29 -1.24 38.87 7.81
CA ARG A 29 -0.63 38.30 9.03
C ARG A 29 -1.20 36.92 9.34
N GLU A 30 -2.50 36.73 9.15
CA GLU A 30 -3.18 35.45 9.32
C GLU A 30 -2.69 34.42 8.31
N GLU A 31 -2.65 34.77 7.02
CA GLU A 31 -2.15 33.90 5.95
C GLU A 31 -0.69 33.48 6.15
N VAL A 32 0.18 34.41 6.55
CA VAL A 32 1.59 34.10 6.83
C VAL A 32 1.71 33.15 8.03
N ARG A 33 0.92 33.37 9.08
CA ARG A 33 0.91 32.51 10.28
C ARG A 33 0.47 31.10 9.92
N ASP A 34 -0.63 30.98 9.17
CA ASP A 34 -1.21 29.69 8.81
C ASP A 34 -0.29 28.93 7.85
N SER A 35 0.30 29.62 6.87
CA SER A 35 1.33 29.07 5.99
C SER A 35 2.57 28.59 6.75
N LYS A 36 3.03 29.37 7.74
CA LYS A 36 4.15 28.98 8.60
C LYS A 36 3.82 27.74 9.43
N ALA A 37 2.60 27.62 9.94
CA ALA A 37 2.15 26.44 10.68
C ALA A 37 2.21 25.19 9.81
N ILE A 38 1.75 25.29 8.56
CA ILE A 38 1.80 24.18 7.59
C ILE A 38 3.24 23.77 7.32
N LEU A 39 4.11 24.74 6.99
CA LEU A 39 5.53 24.47 6.71
C LEU A 39 6.25 23.80 7.90
N VAL A 40 6.02 24.30 9.11
CA VAL A 40 6.60 23.73 10.33
C VAL A 40 6.06 22.33 10.60
N SER A 41 4.78 22.09 10.33
CA SER A 41 4.17 20.76 10.43
C SER A 41 4.78 19.78 9.43
N CYS A 42 4.94 20.17 8.17
CA CYS A 42 5.63 19.36 7.17
C CYS A 42 7.09 19.09 7.56
N LEU A 43 7.78 20.09 8.12
CA LEU A 43 9.17 19.94 8.56
C LEU A 43 9.31 18.99 9.75
N LEU A 44 8.32 18.94 10.65
CA LEU A 44 8.23 17.94 11.72
C LEU A 44 8.01 16.52 11.17
N ALA A 45 7.25 16.39 10.08
CA ALA A 45 6.93 15.10 9.48
C ALA A 45 8.15 14.38 8.90
N VAL A 46 9.14 15.13 8.37
CA VAL A 46 10.36 14.56 7.77
C VAL A 46 11.17 13.71 8.76
N PRO A 47 11.66 14.23 9.91
CA PRO A 47 12.45 13.42 10.84
C PRO A 47 11.62 12.26 11.43
N LEU A 48 10.32 12.44 11.66
CA LEU A 48 9.47 11.35 12.14
C LEU A 48 9.26 10.26 11.07
N GLY A 49 9.19 10.62 9.80
CA GLY A 49 9.19 9.67 8.68
C GLY A 49 10.48 8.85 8.62
N VAL A 50 11.63 9.49 8.83
CA VAL A 50 12.94 8.81 8.90
C VAL A 50 13.02 7.88 10.11
N VAL A 51 12.53 8.31 11.28
CA VAL A 51 12.46 7.43 12.46
C VAL A 51 11.50 6.26 12.22
N ALA A 52 10.38 6.49 11.55
CA ALA A 52 9.42 5.44 11.20
C ALA A 52 10.03 4.40 10.27
N VAL A 53 10.89 4.79 9.33
CA VAL A 53 11.68 3.86 8.51
C VAL A 53 12.50 2.92 9.39
N ALA A 54 13.28 3.47 10.32
CA ALA A 54 14.12 2.67 11.21
C ALA A 54 13.28 1.68 12.04
N LEU A 55 12.13 2.13 12.56
CA LEU A 55 11.21 1.27 13.30
C LEU A 55 10.57 0.19 12.42
N THR A 56 10.25 0.47 11.16
CA THR A 56 9.74 -0.53 10.22
C THR A 56 10.75 -1.64 10.00
N ILE A 57 12.02 -1.30 9.80
CA ILE A 57 13.10 -2.25 9.50
C ILE A 57 13.46 -3.09 10.73
N TYR A 58 13.67 -2.44 11.88
CA TYR A 58 14.25 -3.09 13.06
C TYR A 58 13.22 -3.60 14.07
N VAL A 59 11.96 -3.18 13.97
CA VAL A 59 10.91 -3.54 14.94
C VAL A 59 9.71 -4.14 14.23
N HIS A 60 8.88 -3.31 13.61
CA HIS A 60 7.67 -3.73 12.89
C HIS A 60 7.07 -2.54 12.14
N PHE A 61 6.38 -2.79 11.02
CA PHE A 61 5.63 -1.77 10.29
C PHE A 61 4.69 -0.94 11.19
N THR A 62 4.00 -1.60 12.12
CA THR A 62 3.10 -0.95 13.07
C THR A 62 3.82 0.04 13.98
N ALA A 63 5.06 -0.24 14.38
CA ALA A 63 5.85 0.68 15.21
C ALA A 63 6.18 1.97 14.44
N GLY A 64 6.52 1.84 13.15
CA GLY A 64 6.71 2.98 12.24
C GLY A 64 5.44 3.83 12.10
N LEU A 65 4.27 3.20 11.98
CA LEU A 65 3.00 3.95 11.93
C LEU A 65 2.72 4.68 13.24
N LEU A 66 2.91 4.02 14.38
CA LEU A 66 2.62 4.58 15.71
C LEU A 66 3.49 5.80 16.03
N VAL A 67 4.78 5.82 15.62
CA VAL A 67 5.61 7.01 15.83
C VAL A 67 5.14 8.19 14.98
N GLY A 68 4.64 7.93 13.77
CA GLY A 68 4.03 8.96 12.92
C GLY A 68 2.80 9.57 13.58
N LEU A 69 1.92 8.74 14.16
CA LEU A 69 0.74 9.20 14.90
C LEU A 69 1.10 9.93 16.19
N ALA A 70 2.16 9.52 16.88
CA ALA A 70 2.65 10.21 18.07
C ALA A 70 3.07 11.66 17.77
N GLY A 71 3.49 11.95 16.54
CA GLY A 71 3.85 13.31 16.10
C GLY A 71 2.70 14.31 16.17
N PHE A 72 1.43 13.88 16.17
CA PHE A 72 0.30 14.79 16.43
C PHE A 72 0.41 15.47 17.79
N GLY A 73 0.90 14.75 18.81
CA GLY A 73 1.17 15.30 20.14
C GLY A 73 2.33 16.29 20.16
N LEU A 74 3.25 16.19 19.20
CA LEU A 74 4.43 17.05 19.08
C LEU A 74 4.15 18.34 18.29
N MET A 75 3.02 18.46 17.58
CA MET A 75 2.71 19.66 16.79
C MET A 75 2.62 20.92 17.65
N LYS A 76 1.87 20.87 18.76
CA LYS A 76 1.74 22.02 19.70
C LYS A 76 3.08 22.53 20.23
N PRO A 77 3.95 21.69 20.84
CA PRO A 77 5.23 22.18 21.34
C PRO A 77 6.15 22.69 20.23
N VAL A 78 6.11 22.07 19.04
CA VAL A 78 6.93 22.52 17.89
C VAL A 78 6.45 23.86 17.35
N TRP A 79 5.14 24.09 17.28
CA TRP A 79 4.58 25.40 16.90
C TRP A 79 4.88 26.50 17.92
N ALA A 80 4.81 26.17 19.22
CA ALA A 80 5.21 27.08 20.28
C ALA A 80 6.69 27.47 20.16
N LEU A 81 7.57 26.50 19.89
CA LEU A 81 9.00 26.75 19.63
C LEU A 81 9.21 27.65 18.40
N ALA A 82 8.39 27.47 17.35
CA ALA A 82 8.40 28.29 16.16
C ALA A 82 7.70 29.67 16.32
N LYS A 83 7.26 30.02 17.55
CA LYS A 83 6.54 31.25 17.88
C LYS A 83 5.31 31.47 17.01
N ILE A 84 4.53 30.41 16.78
CA ILE A 84 3.27 30.46 16.04
C ILE A 84 2.15 30.63 17.06
N ASP A 85 1.38 31.70 16.90
CA ASP A 85 0.22 31.95 17.74
C ASP A 85 -0.96 31.06 17.30
N LEU A 86 -1.62 30.40 18.25
CA LEU A 86 -2.75 29.49 18.01
C LEU A 86 -4.10 30.10 18.41
N THR A 87 -4.12 31.34 18.90
CA THR A 87 -5.34 32.02 19.36
C THR A 87 -6.44 32.11 18.31
N GLY A 88 -6.08 32.16 17.02
CA GLY A 88 -7.03 32.20 15.89
C GLY A 88 -7.17 30.89 15.11
N PHE A 89 -6.76 29.76 15.68
CA PHE A 89 -6.90 28.46 15.02
C PHE A 89 -8.28 27.85 15.27
N ASP A 90 -9.08 27.78 14.20
CA ASP A 90 -10.32 27.00 14.22
C ASP A 90 -10.02 25.50 14.01
N TRP A 91 -11.06 24.68 14.15
CA TRP A 91 -10.93 23.23 13.96
C TRP A 91 -10.52 22.85 12.53
N LYS A 92 -10.88 23.67 11.52
CA LYS A 92 -10.55 23.42 10.12
C LYS A 92 -9.07 23.60 9.87
N LYS A 93 -8.46 24.67 10.41
CA LYS A 93 -7.01 24.92 10.35
C LYS A 93 -6.24 23.85 11.09
N TRP A 94 -6.74 23.40 12.24
CA TRP A 94 -6.18 22.23 12.93
C TRP A 94 -6.20 20.98 12.06
N LEU A 95 -7.35 20.64 11.49
CA LEU A 95 -7.50 19.46 10.65
C LEU A 95 -6.61 19.55 9.40
N PHE A 96 -6.54 20.73 8.77
CA PHE A 96 -5.70 20.96 7.60
C PHE A 96 -4.23 20.72 7.94
N ASN A 97 -3.72 21.31 9.03
CA ASN A 97 -2.34 21.12 9.45
C ASN A 97 -2.02 19.68 9.86
N ILE A 98 -2.92 19.02 10.59
CA ILE A 98 -2.81 17.60 10.95
C ILE A 98 -2.74 16.75 9.68
N GLY A 99 -3.61 17.03 8.70
CA GLY A 99 -3.62 16.37 7.40
C GLY A 99 -2.31 16.58 6.65
N SER A 100 -1.85 17.83 6.52
CA SER A 100 -0.58 18.18 5.87
C SER A 100 0.60 17.45 6.50
N TYR A 101 0.68 17.45 7.84
CA TYR A 101 1.67 16.67 8.57
C TYR A 101 1.57 15.18 8.24
N PHE A 102 0.39 14.58 8.38
CA PHE A 102 0.19 13.14 8.25
C PHE A 102 0.51 12.64 6.84
N PHE A 103 0.04 13.34 5.80
CA PHE A 103 0.34 12.97 4.42
C PHE A 103 1.80 13.21 4.07
N THR A 104 2.43 14.28 4.57
CA THR A 104 3.87 14.49 4.38
C THR A 104 4.67 13.38 5.06
N PHE A 105 4.28 12.98 6.27
CA PHE A 105 4.87 11.86 6.99
C PHE A 105 4.76 10.56 6.18
N LEU A 106 3.56 10.24 5.68
CA LEU A 106 3.34 9.06 4.85
C LEU A 106 4.17 9.10 3.57
N VAL A 107 4.24 10.24 2.89
CA VAL A 107 5.05 10.42 1.68
C VAL A 107 6.51 10.13 1.97
N VAL A 108 7.09 10.74 3.02
CA VAL A 108 8.48 10.49 3.40
C VAL A 108 8.69 9.02 3.76
N TRP A 109 7.81 8.44 4.58
CA TRP A 109 7.94 7.06 5.05
C TRP A 109 7.84 6.05 3.89
N ILE A 110 6.84 6.19 3.02
CA ILE A 110 6.62 5.29 1.88
C ILE A 110 7.73 5.45 0.83
N LEU A 111 8.15 6.67 0.50
CA LEU A 111 9.20 6.90 -0.48
C LEU A 111 10.53 6.29 -0.03
N LEU A 112 10.86 6.40 1.26
CA LEU A 112 12.10 5.82 1.78
C LEU A 112 12.03 4.29 1.85
N LEU A 113 10.86 3.69 2.11
CA LEU A 113 10.67 2.24 2.10
C LEU A 113 10.71 1.61 0.70
N ASN A 114 10.56 2.41 -0.35
CA ASN A 114 10.55 1.91 -1.72
C ASN A 114 11.82 2.30 -2.49
N PRO A 115 12.12 1.58 -3.59
CA PRO A 115 13.20 1.97 -4.47
C PRO A 115 13.03 3.40 -5.00
N PRO A 116 14.15 4.11 -5.27
CA PRO A 116 15.54 3.64 -5.25
C PRO A 116 16.22 3.68 -3.86
N VAL A 117 15.52 4.08 -2.80
CA VAL A 117 16.16 4.32 -1.50
C VAL A 117 16.40 3.01 -0.75
N MET A 118 15.34 2.21 -0.61
CA MET A 118 15.41 0.90 0.02
C MET A 118 14.47 -0.06 -0.68
N ASP A 119 14.68 -1.34 -0.45
CA ASP A 119 13.75 -2.38 -0.83
C ASP A 119 13.48 -3.23 0.41
N VAL A 120 12.25 -3.13 0.92
CA VAL A 120 11.83 -3.87 2.13
C VAL A 120 10.72 -4.88 1.83
N SER A 121 10.18 -4.88 0.61
CA SER A 121 9.06 -5.74 0.22
C SER A 121 9.59 -7.03 -0.42
N PRO A 122 9.28 -8.23 0.11
CA PRO A 122 9.65 -9.47 -0.56
C PRO A 122 8.95 -9.60 -1.93
N PRO A 123 9.48 -10.44 -2.85
CA PRO A 123 8.82 -10.69 -4.14
C PRO A 123 7.44 -11.30 -3.93
N VAL A 124 6.51 -11.08 -4.84
CA VAL A 124 5.14 -11.60 -4.73
C VAL A 124 4.86 -12.58 -5.85
N ILE A 125 4.38 -13.78 -5.50
CA ILE A 125 3.91 -14.80 -6.44
C ILE A 125 2.39 -14.69 -6.55
N HIS A 126 1.88 -14.50 -7.76
CA HIS A 126 0.44 -14.37 -8.00
C HIS A 126 0.03 -14.96 -9.37
N SER A 127 -1.28 -14.99 -9.61
CA SER A 127 -1.87 -15.52 -10.85
C SER A 127 -1.40 -16.95 -11.17
N VAL A 128 -1.26 -17.78 -10.12
CA VAL A 128 -0.79 -19.15 -10.26
C VAL A 128 -1.85 -19.99 -10.97
N GLN A 129 -1.44 -20.65 -12.04
CA GLN A 129 -2.31 -21.46 -12.88
C GLN A 129 -1.64 -22.79 -13.19
N VAL A 130 -2.45 -23.83 -13.25
CA VAL A 130 -2.02 -25.18 -13.59
C VAL A 130 -2.86 -25.72 -14.72
N ALA A 131 -2.27 -26.58 -15.53
CA ALA A 131 -3.00 -27.23 -16.59
C ALA A 131 -2.51 -28.64 -16.88
N PRO A 132 -3.41 -29.55 -17.27
CA PRO A 132 -3.00 -30.85 -17.78
C PRO A 132 -2.13 -30.64 -19.02
N PHE A 133 -0.99 -31.33 -19.06
CA PHE A 133 -0.06 -31.26 -20.18
C PHE A 133 0.25 -32.68 -20.66
N ALA A 134 0.29 -32.89 -21.98
CA ALA A 134 0.81 -34.11 -22.56
C ALA A 134 2.27 -33.88 -22.94
N ILE A 135 3.16 -34.76 -22.47
CA ILE A 135 4.60 -34.63 -22.73
C ILE A 135 4.84 -34.62 -24.24
N GLY A 136 5.37 -33.51 -24.77
CA GLY A 136 5.69 -33.34 -26.19
C GLY A 136 4.73 -32.43 -26.96
N ASP A 137 3.58 -32.06 -26.39
CA ASP A 137 2.64 -31.14 -27.04
C ASP A 137 3.07 -29.67 -26.89
N PRO A 138 2.69 -28.78 -27.81
CA PRO A 138 2.85 -27.34 -27.61
C PRO A 138 1.97 -26.86 -26.44
N LEU A 139 2.42 -25.82 -25.73
CA LEU A 139 1.65 -25.18 -24.65
C LEU A 139 0.48 -24.31 -25.17
N GLU A 140 0.31 -24.21 -26.49
CA GLU A 140 -0.77 -23.48 -27.13
C GLU A 140 -2.10 -24.25 -27.03
N GLY A 141 -3.17 -23.56 -26.63
CA GLY A 141 -4.50 -24.18 -26.49
C GLY A 141 -4.71 -24.99 -25.20
N VAL A 142 -3.74 -24.99 -24.29
CA VAL A 142 -3.85 -25.65 -22.99
C VAL A 142 -4.91 -24.96 -22.12
N ASN A 143 -5.78 -25.75 -21.48
CA ASN A 143 -6.85 -25.26 -20.63
C ASN A 143 -6.34 -25.00 -19.20
N TRP A 144 -6.05 -23.73 -18.91
CA TRP A 144 -5.51 -23.30 -17.62
C TRP A 144 -6.59 -23.22 -16.54
N THR A 145 -6.28 -23.80 -15.38
CA THR A 145 -7.08 -23.71 -14.17
C THR A 145 -6.38 -22.82 -13.16
N ASN A 146 -7.09 -21.83 -12.62
CA ASN A 146 -6.56 -20.98 -11.56
C ASN A 146 -6.39 -21.79 -10.27
N VAL A 147 -5.25 -21.63 -9.61
CA VAL A 147 -5.09 -22.10 -8.23
C VAL A 147 -5.92 -21.17 -7.34
N PRO A 148 -6.90 -21.68 -6.57
CA PRO A 148 -7.84 -20.85 -5.82
C PRO A 148 -7.18 -20.09 -4.66
N GLY A 149 -6.01 -20.54 -4.21
CA GLY A 149 -5.24 -19.90 -3.17
C GLY A 149 -4.09 -20.78 -2.68
N PRO A 150 -3.17 -20.22 -1.90
CA PRO A 150 -2.10 -20.99 -1.27
C PRO A 150 -2.70 -22.03 -0.31
N ASN A 151 -2.07 -23.20 -0.26
CA ASN A 151 -2.46 -24.38 0.51
C ASN A 151 -3.81 -25.00 0.12
N LEU A 152 -4.40 -24.60 -1.02
CA LEU A 152 -5.64 -25.18 -1.49
C LEU A 152 -5.40 -26.24 -2.57
N PRO A 153 -6.20 -27.31 -2.59
CA PRO A 153 -6.10 -28.32 -3.64
C PRO A 153 -6.62 -27.80 -4.98
N VAL A 154 -6.04 -28.29 -6.06
CA VAL A 154 -6.53 -28.07 -7.42
C VAL A 154 -6.78 -29.40 -8.10
N SER A 155 -8.03 -29.62 -8.48
CA SER A 155 -8.43 -30.79 -9.27
C SER A 155 -7.99 -30.62 -10.71
N MET A 156 -7.29 -31.62 -11.24
CA MET A 156 -6.87 -31.64 -12.64
C MET A 156 -7.46 -32.87 -13.35
N THR A 157 -8.01 -32.67 -14.54
CA THR A 157 -8.42 -33.76 -15.45
C THR A 157 -7.22 -34.61 -15.86
N ASN A 158 -7.45 -35.91 -16.11
CA ASN A 158 -6.40 -36.87 -16.46
C ASN A 158 -5.53 -36.39 -17.63
N GLY A 159 -4.21 -36.43 -17.43
CA GLY A 159 -3.20 -36.12 -18.43
C GLY A 159 -1.87 -36.80 -18.05
N THR A 160 -0.96 -36.97 -19.02
CA THR A 160 0.32 -37.64 -18.79
C THR A 160 1.32 -36.79 -18.03
N GLY A 161 1.05 -35.50 -17.83
CA GLY A 161 1.85 -34.59 -17.00
C GLY A 161 1.02 -33.37 -16.56
N TRP A 162 1.72 -32.37 -16.03
CA TRP A 162 1.16 -31.07 -15.65
C TRP A 162 2.14 -29.95 -16.00
N VAL A 163 1.59 -28.77 -16.27
CA VAL A 163 2.34 -27.53 -16.39
C VAL A 163 1.81 -26.54 -15.36
N VAL A 164 2.72 -25.82 -14.73
CA VAL A 164 2.39 -24.69 -13.85
C VAL A 164 2.93 -23.42 -14.48
N ARG A 165 2.19 -22.32 -14.32
CA ARG A 165 2.69 -20.99 -14.57
C ARG A 165 2.34 -20.05 -13.43
N ALA A 166 3.17 -19.05 -13.22
CA ALA A 166 2.95 -18.00 -12.24
C ALA A 166 3.52 -16.67 -12.74
N VAL A 167 2.96 -15.58 -12.24
CA VAL A 167 3.57 -14.26 -12.36
C VAL A 167 4.29 -13.98 -11.06
N VAL A 168 5.54 -13.52 -11.17
CA VAL A 168 6.34 -13.11 -10.02
C VAL A 168 6.67 -11.64 -10.22
N SER A 169 6.21 -10.80 -9.29
CA SER A 169 6.43 -9.36 -9.30
C SER A 169 7.36 -8.97 -8.15
N ASP A 170 8.22 -8.00 -8.39
CA ASP A 170 9.11 -7.43 -7.40
C ASP A 170 9.30 -5.92 -7.66
N ASN A 171 9.62 -5.15 -6.60
CA ASN A 171 9.74 -3.69 -6.64
C ASN A 171 11.05 -3.20 -7.29
N VAL A 172 12.13 -3.97 -7.19
CA VAL A 172 13.44 -3.61 -7.75
C VAL A 172 13.81 -4.52 -8.92
N ARG A 173 14.20 -5.76 -8.61
CA ARG A 173 14.64 -6.78 -9.56
C ARG A 173 14.69 -8.13 -8.86
N LEU A 174 14.11 -9.14 -9.51
CA LEU A 174 14.28 -10.55 -9.11
C LEU A 174 15.77 -10.90 -9.13
N GLY A 175 16.31 -11.28 -7.98
CA GLY A 175 17.73 -11.59 -7.82
C GLY A 175 18.08 -13.02 -8.16
N LYS A 176 17.11 -13.93 -8.04
CA LYS A 176 17.20 -15.31 -8.52
C LYS A 176 15.91 -15.66 -9.26
N ASP A 177 16.06 -16.41 -10.34
CA ASP A 177 14.92 -16.92 -11.09
C ASP A 177 14.01 -17.73 -10.14
N PRO A 178 12.68 -17.58 -10.23
CA PRO A 178 11.74 -18.41 -9.49
C PRO A 178 12.00 -19.90 -9.73
N VAL A 179 11.90 -20.68 -8.66
CA VAL A 179 12.07 -22.14 -8.72
C VAL A 179 10.84 -22.85 -8.18
N ILE A 180 10.71 -24.12 -8.54
CA ILE A 180 9.66 -25.03 -8.09
C ILE A 180 10.28 -26.24 -7.37
N TYR A 181 9.60 -26.68 -6.32
CA TYR A 181 9.81 -27.95 -5.63
C TYR A 181 8.56 -28.82 -5.75
N VAL A 182 8.78 -30.14 -5.82
CA VAL A 182 7.76 -31.10 -6.21
C VAL A 182 7.81 -32.31 -5.26
N GLY A 183 6.77 -32.53 -4.45
CA GLY A 183 6.69 -33.69 -3.55
C GLY A 183 7.48 -33.55 -2.25
N SER A 184 7.68 -32.32 -1.77
CA SER A 184 8.45 -31.85 -0.59
C SER A 184 9.79 -31.17 -0.95
N LEU A 185 10.28 -30.30 -0.06
CA LEU A 185 11.52 -29.51 -0.21
C LEU A 185 12.80 -30.36 -0.38
N SER A 186 12.71 -31.70 -0.32
CA SER A 186 13.85 -32.61 -0.52
C SER A 186 14.15 -32.93 -1.99
N THR A 187 13.25 -32.62 -2.93
CA THR A 187 13.61 -32.64 -4.35
C THR A 187 14.52 -31.45 -4.67
N PRO A 188 15.55 -31.61 -5.52
CA PRO A 188 16.36 -30.48 -5.93
C PRO A 188 15.46 -29.41 -6.56
N PRO A 189 15.67 -28.12 -6.28
CA PRO A 189 14.92 -27.04 -6.90
C PRO A 189 15.09 -27.09 -8.41
N ILE A 190 14.00 -26.87 -9.13
CA ILE A 190 14.02 -26.76 -10.58
C ILE A 190 13.66 -25.32 -10.96
N THR A 191 14.52 -24.67 -11.73
CA THR A 191 14.28 -23.31 -12.21
C THR A 191 13.15 -23.28 -13.22
N MET A 192 12.22 -22.33 -13.06
CA MET A 192 11.16 -22.10 -14.03
C MET A 192 11.70 -21.34 -15.25
N THR A 193 11.09 -21.51 -16.41
CA THR A 193 11.47 -20.79 -17.63
C THR A 193 10.66 -19.49 -17.75
N TYR A 194 11.33 -18.37 -18.00
CA TYR A 194 10.66 -17.09 -18.25
C TYR A 194 10.14 -17.00 -19.69
N HIS A 195 8.87 -16.62 -19.84
CA HIS A 195 8.27 -16.35 -21.14
C HIS A 195 7.99 -14.85 -21.30
N ALA A 196 8.85 -14.15 -22.05
CA ALA A 196 8.82 -12.68 -22.15
C ALA A 196 7.52 -12.11 -22.74
N ALA A 197 6.88 -12.81 -23.68
CA ALA A 197 5.66 -12.32 -24.33
C ALA A 197 4.45 -12.30 -23.37
N SER A 198 4.42 -13.18 -22.37
CA SER A 198 3.34 -13.25 -21.38
C SER A 198 3.73 -12.71 -20.01
N GLY A 199 5.02 -12.44 -19.77
CA GLY A 199 5.52 -12.04 -18.46
C GLY A 199 5.36 -13.12 -17.39
N THR A 200 5.30 -14.39 -17.79
CA THR A 200 5.03 -15.52 -16.88
C THR A 200 6.20 -16.47 -16.81
N TRP A 201 6.41 -17.03 -15.63
CA TRP A 201 7.29 -18.16 -15.40
C TRP A 201 6.50 -19.45 -15.56
N TYR A 202 7.06 -20.45 -16.23
CA TYR A 202 6.40 -21.75 -16.38
C TYR A 202 7.36 -22.92 -16.15
N TYR A 203 6.80 -24.04 -15.73
CA TYR A 203 7.49 -25.31 -15.62
C TYR A 203 6.55 -26.43 -16.06
N ALA A 204 7.03 -27.31 -16.94
CA ALA A 204 6.32 -28.51 -17.38
C ALA A 204 6.97 -29.73 -16.73
N SER A 205 6.17 -30.57 -16.07
CA SER A 205 6.65 -31.81 -15.45
C SER A 205 7.23 -32.74 -16.52
N PRO A 206 8.47 -33.25 -16.34
CA PRO A 206 9.08 -34.20 -17.25
C PRO A 206 8.47 -35.60 -17.14
N ASP A 207 7.86 -35.92 -15.99
CA ASP A 207 7.37 -37.24 -15.65
C ASP A 207 5.85 -37.28 -15.42
N ALA A 208 5.33 -38.51 -15.49
CA ALA A 208 3.94 -38.81 -15.23
C ALA A 208 3.51 -38.48 -13.80
N ARG A 209 2.29 -37.99 -13.67
CA ARG A 209 1.69 -37.50 -12.42
C ARG A 209 1.76 -38.54 -11.30
N PRO A 210 2.55 -38.34 -10.24
CA PRO A 210 2.28 -39.01 -9.00
C PRO A 210 1.04 -38.36 -8.36
N LEU A 211 0.03 -39.16 -8.03
CA LEU A 211 -1.18 -38.69 -7.35
C LEU A 211 -0.82 -38.03 -6.00
N GLY A 212 -1.50 -36.94 -5.65
CA GLY A 212 -1.32 -36.26 -4.35
C GLY A 212 -0.04 -35.44 -4.23
N GLN A 213 0.47 -34.91 -5.34
CA GLN A 213 1.71 -34.15 -5.38
C GLN A 213 1.54 -32.75 -4.77
N TYR A 214 2.41 -32.41 -3.82
CA TYR A 214 2.53 -31.06 -3.28
C TYR A 214 3.52 -30.26 -4.12
N ILE A 215 3.11 -29.07 -4.53
CA ILE A 215 3.91 -28.13 -5.31
C ILE A 215 4.19 -26.91 -4.45
N THR A 216 5.47 -26.55 -4.35
CA THR A 216 5.93 -25.31 -3.71
C THR A 216 6.64 -24.47 -4.75
N LEU A 217 6.09 -23.30 -5.06
CA LEU A 217 6.76 -22.25 -5.82
C LEU A 217 7.54 -21.36 -4.85
N MET A 218 8.76 -20.99 -5.22
CA MET A 218 9.61 -20.12 -4.43
C MET A 218 10.22 -19.03 -5.32
N ALA A 219 10.26 -17.81 -4.83
CA ALA A 219 10.90 -16.68 -5.48
C ALA A 219 11.79 -15.93 -4.49
N TRP A 220 12.92 -15.42 -4.97
CA TRP A 220 13.83 -14.58 -4.18
C TRP A 220 14.16 -13.28 -4.91
N ASP A 221 14.28 -12.21 -4.12
CA ASP A 221 14.86 -10.96 -4.59
C ASP A 221 16.41 -10.96 -4.47
N MET A 222 17.05 -9.86 -4.87
CA MET A 222 18.51 -9.69 -4.76
C MET A 222 19.03 -9.66 -3.32
N ASP A 223 18.16 -9.34 -2.35
CA ASP A 223 18.50 -9.31 -0.93
C ASP A 223 18.20 -10.63 -0.22
N SER A 224 17.92 -11.70 -0.98
CA SER A 224 17.62 -13.04 -0.50
C SER A 224 16.35 -13.12 0.37
N ARG A 225 15.43 -12.15 0.29
CA ARG A 225 14.10 -12.31 0.87
C ARG A 225 13.31 -13.26 -0.02
N GLU A 226 12.44 -14.04 0.61
CA GLU A 226 11.81 -15.19 0.00
C GLU A 226 10.29 -15.14 0.12
N THR A 227 9.60 -15.57 -0.93
CA THR A 227 8.16 -15.84 -0.90
C THR A 227 7.88 -17.26 -1.36
N ARG A 228 6.97 -17.93 -0.64
CA ARG A 228 6.51 -19.28 -0.95
C ARG A 228 5.04 -19.27 -1.35
N TYR A 229 4.71 -20.07 -2.36
CA TYR A 229 3.33 -20.35 -2.75
C TYR A 229 3.15 -21.86 -2.90
N GLU A 230 2.37 -22.45 -2.02
CA GLU A 230 2.19 -23.91 -1.94
C GLU A 230 0.78 -24.28 -2.39
N PHE A 231 0.62 -25.42 -3.06
CA PHE A 231 -0.69 -25.99 -3.39
C PHE A 231 -0.53 -27.49 -3.66
N SER A 232 -1.65 -28.23 -3.65
CA SER A 232 -1.63 -29.68 -3.92
C SER A 232 -2.42 -30.02 -5.18
N LEU A 233 -1.89 -30.91 -6.00
CA LEU A 233 -2.60 -31.45 -7.15
C LEU A 233 -3.40 -32.69 -6.74
N THR A 234 -4.71 -32.64 -6.96
CA THR A 234 -5.62 -33.77 -6.71
C THR A 234 -6.16 -34.32 -8.02
N SER A 235 -6.44 -35.63 -8.04
CA SER A 235 -7.20 -36.24 -9.14
C SER A 235 -8.62 -35.67 -9.13
N GLY A 236 -9.02 -35.07 -10.25
CA GLY A 236 -10.41 -34.69 -10.51
C GLY A 236 -11.25 -35.86 -10.99
#